data_AF-A0A7S4CLJ5-F1
#
_entry.id   AF-A0A7S4CLJ5-F1
#
_cell.length_a   1.000
_cell.length_b   1.000
_cell.length_c   1.000
_cell.angle_alpha   90.00
_cell.angle_beta   90.00
_cell.angle_gamma   90.00
#
_symmetry.space_group_name_H-M   'P 1'
#
loop_
_entity.id
_entity.type
_entity.pdbx_description
1 polymer ?
#
loop_
_entity_poly.entity_id
_entity_poly.type
_entity_poly.pdbx_seq_one_letter_code
_entity_poly.pdbx_strand_id
1 'polypeptide(L)'
;KLATLIETWRRHFRSPRGRIPVLLVVLHAYHCKRPMGNAFVRDQQIQVSRSAPGVFVVPALDTWPAVMSHPPDKRVISRRAGSIVARHVYGAEAVDTGPRLHA
;
A
#
# COMPACT_ATOMS: atom_id res chain seq x y z
N LYS A 1 15.59 -6.04 0.07
CA LYS A 1 14.90 -4.78 0.47
C LYS A 1 13.76 -4.52 -0.52
N LEU A 2 12.67 -3.87 -0.10
CA LEU A 2 11.47 -3.68 -0.94
C LEU A 2 11.76 -2.93 -2.25
N ALA A 3 12.60 -1.90 -2.24
CA ALA A 3 13.02 -1.20 -3.45
C ALA A 3 13.72 -2.12 -4.47
N THR A 4 14.58 -3.04 -4.00
CA THR A 4 15.25 -4.02 -4.87
C THR A 4 14.26 -4.96 -5.54
N LEU A 5 13.20 -5.38 -4.83
CA LEU A 5 12.16 -6.22 -5.40
C LEU A 5 11.42 -5.51 -6.54
N ILE A 6 11.02 -4.25 -6.30
CA ILE A 6 10.33 -3.42 -7.30
C ILE A 6 11.17 -3.26 -8.57
N GLU A 7 12.46 -2.95 -8.43
CA GLU A 7 13.35 -2.79 -9.59
C GLU A 7 13.64 -4.12 -10.30
N THR A 8 13.73 -5.23 -9.56
CA THR A 8 13.83 -6.56 -10.17
C THR A 8 12.59 -6.92 -10.97
N TRP A 9 11.39 -6.65 -10.46
CA TRP A 9 10.14 -6.88 -11.21
C TRP A 9 10.05 -6.00 -12.45
N ARG A 10 10.38 -4.71 -12.36
CA ARG A 10 10.39 -3.82 -13.52
C ARG A 10 11.30 -4.32 -14.64
N ARG A 11 12.50 -4.78 -14.29
CA ARG A 11 13.43 -5.39 -15.24
C ARG A 11 12.87 -6.68 -15.84
N HIS A 12 12.31 -7.55 -15.01
CA HIS A 12 11.73 -8.82 -15.45
C HIS A 12 10.61 -8.61 -16.48
N PHE A 13 9.71 -7.66 -16.23
CA PHE A 13 8.62 -7.33 -17.15
C PHE A 13 9.02 -6.37 -18.28
N ARG A 14 10.32 -6.11 -18.47
CA ARG A 14 10.87 -5.20 -19.50
C ARG A 14 10.18 -3.83 -19.52
N SER A 15 9.72 -3.36 -18.37
CA SER A 15 9.07 -2.07 -18.25
C SER A 15 10.11 -0.99 -17.97
N PRO A 16 10.05 0.16 -18.66
CA PRO A 16 10.75 1.37 -18.24
C PRO A 16 10.44 1.70 -16.78
N ARG A 17 11.42 2.29 -16.09
CA ARG A 17 11.27 2.70 -14.69
C ARG A 17 10.05 3.62 -14.55
N GLY A 18 9.17 3.28 -13.60
CA GLY A 18 7.95 4.04 -13.32
C GLY A 18 6.76 3.78 -14.24
N ARG A 19 6.88 2.94 -15.29
CA ARG A 19 5.73 2.60 -16.16
C ARG A 19 4.81 1.52 -15.58
N ILE A 20 5.35 0.50 -14.91
CA ILE A 20 4.51 -0.43 -14.14
C ILE A 20 4.21 0.24 -12.79
N PRO A 21 2.92 0.55 -12.52
CA PRO A 21 2.52 1.03 -11.21
C PRO A 21 2.62 -0.10 -10.20
N VAL A 22 3.17 0.19 -9.02
CA VAL A 22 3.21 -0.74 -7.89
C VAL A 22 2.35 -0.17 -6.78
N LEU A 23 1.38 -0.95 -6.33
CA LEU A 23 0.55 -0.61 -5.18
C LEU A 23 1.05 -1.37 -3.95
N LEU A 24 1.49 -0.62 -2.94
CA LEU A 24 1.92 -1.13 -1.66
C LEU A 24 0.77 -1.00 -0.66
N VAL A 25 0.15 -2.13 -0.31
CA VAL A 25 -0.78 -2.17 0.82
C VAL A 25 0.03 -2.07 2.11
N VAL A 26 -0.11 -0.94 2.79
CA VAL A 26 0.59 -0.69 4.05
C VAL A 26 0.00 -1.61 5.12
N LEU A 27 0.85 -2.25 5.92
CA LEU A 27 0.39 -3.15 6.97
C LEU A 27 -0.63 -2.43 7.87
N HIS A 28 -1.70 -3.12 8.25
CA HIS A 28 -2.68 -2.55 9.16
C HIS A 28 -2.10 -2.42 10.57
N ALA A 29 -2.81 -1.67 11.43
CA ALA A 29 -2.49 -1.60 12.84
C ALA A 29 -2.73 -3.00 13.43
N TYR A 30 -1.69 -3.79 13.62
CA TYR A 30 -1.75 -5.06 14.36
C TYR A 30 -0.60 -5.10 15.35
N HIS A 31 -0.93 -5.38 16.61
CA HIS A 31 0.04 -5.52 17.67
C HIS A 31 0.72 -6.89 17.57
N CYS A 32 1.69 -7.02 16.68
CA CYS A 32 2.53 -8.20 16.63
C CYS A 32 3.53 -8.19 17.81
N LYS A 33 3.73 -9.34 18.46
CA LYS A 33 4.74 -9.51 19.52
C LYS A 33 6.18 -9.56 19.00
N ARG A 34 6.43 -9.11 17.76
CA ARG A 34 7.74 -9.23 17.10
C ARG A 34 8.64 -8.03 17.42
N PRO A 35 9.97 -8.25 17.53
CA PRO A 35 10.92 -7.20 17.90
C PRO A 35 10.94 -6.01 16.93
N MET A 36 10.65 -6.25 15.64
CA MET A 36 10.33 -5.17 14.70
C MET A 36 8.81 -5.15 14.48
N GLY A 37 8.14 -4.22 15.15
CA GLY A 37 6.70 -4.07 15.05
C GLY A 37 6.24 -3.67 13.64
N ASN A 38 4.95 -3.88 13.34
CA ASN A 38 4.36 -3.48 12.07
C ASN A 38 4.61 -1.99 11.74
N ALA A 39 4.74 -1.12 12.74
CA ALA A 39 5.10 0.29 12.56
C ALA A 39 6.40 0.49 11.76
N PHE A 40 7.47 -0.22 12.12
CA PHE A 40 8.74 -0.14 11.42
C PHE A 40 8.60 -0.56 9.95
N VAL A 41 7.85 -1.64 9.68
CA VAL A 41 7.60 -2.11 8.31
C VAL A 41 6.78 -1.08 7.52
N ARG A 42 5.76 -0.46 8.14
CA ARG A 42 4.98 0.61 7.50
C ARG A 42 5.86 1.79 7.10
N ASP A 43 6.77 2.22 7.97
CA ASP A 43 7.68 3.32 7.66
C ASP A 43 8.58 2.98 6.47
N GLN A 44 9.09 1.74 6.41
CA GLN A 44 9.86 1.27 5.26
C GLN A 44 9.02 1.25 3.96
N GLN A 45 7.74 0.85 4.02
CA GLN A 45 6.84 0.89 2.86
C GLN A 45 6.62 2.34 2.37
N ILE A 46 6.40 3.28 3.29
CA ILE A 46 6.20 4.71 2.97
C ILE A 46 7.48 5.34 2.41
N GLN A 47 8.65 5.02 2.98
CA GLN A 47 9.93 5.53 2.46
C GLN A 47 10.19 5.07 1.02
N VAL A 48 9.86 3.81 0.70
CA VAL A 48 10.00 3.29 -0.66
C VAL A 48 9.02 3.97 -1.62
N SER A 49 7.76 4.20 -1.23
CA SER A 49 6.80 4.87 -2.12
C SER A 49 7.20 6.32 -2.44
N ARG A 50 7.90 6.99 -1.53
CA ARG A 50 8.41 8.36 -1.74
C ARG A 50 9.65 8.41 -2.64
N SER A 51 10.42 7.34 -2.72
CA SER A 51 11.71 7.32 -3.44
C SER A 51 11.65 6.60 -4.79
N ALA A 52 10.63 5.78 -5.04
CA ALA A 52 10.47 5.03 -6.27
C ALA A 52 9.31 5.60 -7.12
N PRO A 53 9.56 6.05 -8.36
CA PRO A 53 8.50 6.59 -9.22
C PRO A 53 7.44 5.52 -9.52
N GLY A 54 6.18 5.88 -9.64
CA GLY A 54 5.09 4.94 -9.94
C GLY A 54 4.81 3.92 -8.83
N VAL A 55 5.19 4.22 -7.59
CA VAL A 55 4.87 3.41 -6.42
C VAL A 55 3.87 4.15 -5.54
N PHE A 56 2.74 3.53 -5.25
CA PHE A 56 1.63 4.13 -4.53
C PHE A 56 1.34 3.37 -3.25
N VAL A 57 0.83 4.07 -2.24
CA VAL A 57 0.45 3.49 -0.96
C VAL A 57 -1.06 3.31 -0.89
N VAL A 58 -1.49 2.09 -0.58
CA VAL A 58 -2.88 1.80 -0.23
C VAL A 58 -2.97 1.75 1.30
N PRO A 59 -3.64 2.73 1.94
CA PRO A 59 -3.72 2.78 3.39
C PRO A 59 -4.66 1.69 3.93
N ALA A 60 -4.21 0.98 4.96
CA ALA A 60 -5.01 -0.06 5.63
C ALA A 60 -4.99 0.00 7.16
N LEU A 61 -4.38 1.03 7.77
CA LEU A 61 -4.24 1.14 9.23
C LEU A 61 -5.58 1.03 9.97
N ASP A 62 -6.61 1.66 9.42
CA ASP A 62 -7.93 1.87 9.98
C ASP A 62 -8.94 0.79 9.60
N THR A 63 -8.49 -0.26 8.92
CA THR A 63 -9.41 -1.26 8.34
C THR A 63 -9.96 -2.23 9.37
N TRP A 64 -9.34 -2.35 10.55
CA TRP A 64 -9.78 -3.25 11.61
C TRP A 64 -9.11 -2.95 12.97
N PRO A 65 -9.71 -3.34 14.11
CA PRO A 65 -9.05 -3.34 15.41
C PRO A 65 -7.71 -4.08 15.44
N ALA A 66 -6.77 -3.58 16.25
CA ALA A 66 -5.38 -4.01 16.24
C ALA A 66 -5.07 -5.37 16.91
N VAL A 67 -6.11 -6.18 17.08
CA VAL A 67 -6.07 -7.50 17.72
C VAL A 67 -6.10 -8.66 16.71
N MET A 68 -6.43 -8.41 15.43
CA MET A 68 -6.56 -9.45 14.41
C MET A 68 -5.62 -9.19 13.24
N SER A 69 -4.80 -10.18 12.85
CA SER A 69 -3.81 -10.03 11.78
C SER A 69 -4.42 -10.06 10.36
N HIS A 70 -5.67 -10.53 10.23
CA HIS A 70 -6.36 -10.65 8.95
C HIS A 70 -7.76 -10.06 9.04
N PRO A 71 -7.99 -8.81 8.58
CA PRO A 71 -9.33 -8.23 8.51
C PRO A 71 -10.30 -9.14 7.73
N PRO A 72 -11.54 -9.32 8.21
CA PRO A 72 -12.50 -10.23 7.59
C PRO A 72 -13.06 -9.59 6.31
N ASP A 73 -13.33 -8.28 6.34
CA ASP A 73 -13.69 -7.49 5.17
C ASP A 73 -12.47 -6.78 4.58
N LYS A 74 -12.12 -7.13 3.34
CA LYS A 74 -11.03 -6.51 2.57
C LYS A 74 -11.55 -5.52 1.51
N ARG A 75 -12.87 -5.34 1.38
CA ARG A 75 -13.50 -4.49 0.35
C ARG A 75 -13.02 -3.05 0.44
N VAL A 76 -12.80 -2.54 1.64
CA VAL A 76 -12.26 -1.19 1.85
C VAL A 76 -10.86 -1.02 1.26
N ILE A 77 -9.98 -2.03 1.40
CA ILE A 77 -8.64 -2.02 0.80
C ILE A 77 -8.74 -2.06 -0.72
N SER A 78 -9.62 -2.90 -1.26
CA SER A 78 -9.86 -2.99 -2.71
C SER A 78 -10.39 -1.69 -3.31
N ARG A 79 -11.33 -1.00 -2.64
CA ARG A 79 -11.85 0.31 -3.09
C ARG A 79 -10.75 1.38 -3.12
N ARG A 80 -9.89 1.39 -2.10
CA ARG A 80 -8.73 2.31 -2.04
C ARG A 80 -7.73 2.04 -3.13
N ALA A 81 -7.37 0.78 -3.33
CA ALA A 81 -6.49 0.37 -4.41
C ALA A 81 -7.08 0.76 -5.77
N GLY A 82 -8.36 0.46 -6.01
CA GLY A 82 -9.06 0.82 -7.24
C GLY A 82 -9.06 2.32 -7.51
N SER A 83 -9.27 3.14 -6.48
CA SER A 83 -9.29 4.59 -6.62
C SER A 83 -7.92 5.19 -6.92
N ILE A 84 -6.87 4.64 -6.31
CA ILE A 84 -5.49 5.01 -6.64
C ILE A 84 -5.16 4.65 -8.09
N VAL A 85 -5.54 3.45 -8.54
CA VAL A 85 -5.31 3.03 -9.92
C VAL A 85 -6.08 3.92 -10.89
N ALA A 86 -7.39 4.13 -10.69
CA ALA A 86 -8.21 4.98 -11.53
C ALA A 86 -7.60 6.39 -11.67
N ARG A 87 -7.23 7.02 -10.55
CA ARG A 87 -6.66 8.38 -10.54
C ARG A 87 -5.26 8.46 -11.14
N HIS A 88 -4.33 7.62 -10.69
CA HIS A 88 -2.91 7.80 -10.97
C HIS A 88 -2.38 6.97 -12.15
N VAL A 89 -3.12 5.94 -12.57
CA VAL A 89 -2.73 5.10 -13.71
C VAL A 89 -3.58 5.45 -14.94
N TYR A 90 -4.89 5.62 -14.75
CA TYR A 90 -5.81 5.88 -15.86
C TYR A 90 -6.24 7.34 -16.02
N GLY A 91 -5.91 8.23 -15.07
CA GLY A 91 -6.29 9.64 -15.14
C GLY A 91 -7.80 9.87 -14.99
N ALA A 92 -8.54 8.90 -14.44
CA ALA A 92 -9.97 9.01 -14.20
C ALA A 92 -10.26 9.58 -12.81
N GLU A 93 -11.38 10.29 -12.66
CA GLU A 93 -11.86 10.65 -11.33
C GLU A 93 -12.26 9.40 -10.55
N ALA A 94 -11.82 9.34 -9.29
CA ALA A 94 -12.17 8.26 -8.38
C ALA A 94 -12.64 8.83 -7.05
N VAL A 95 -13.79 8.32 -6.58
CA VAL A 95 -14.38 8.72 -5.30
C VAL A 95 -13.97 7.71 -4.23
N ASP A 96 -12.95 8.04 -3.45
CA ASP A 96 -12.67 7.38 -2.18
C ASP A 96 -12.19 8.40 -1.13
N THR A 97 -12.74 8.28 0.07
CA THR A 97 -12.59 9.24 1.18
C THR A 97 -11.37 8.97 2.07
N GLY A 98 -10.53 8.00 1.72
CA GLY A 98 -9.31 7.69 2.48
C GLY A 98 -9.59 6.98 3.82
N PRO A 99 -8.63 7.03 4.77
CA PRO A 99 -8.77 6.44 6.10
C PRO A 99 -9.92 7.07 6.89
N ARG A 100 -10.72 6.25 7.59
CA ARG A 100 -11.78 6.67 8.51
C ARG A 100 -11.39 6.25 9.92
N LEU A 101 -11.25 7.22 10.81
CA LEU A 101 -11.06 6.93 12.23
C LEU A 101 -12.41 6.48 12.79
N HIS A 102 -12.46 5.25 13.29
CA HIS A 102 -13.60 4.76 14.06
C HIS A 102 -13.40 5.16 15.52
N ALA A 103 -14.36 5.92 16.05
CA ALA A 103 -14.44 6.29 17.47
C ALA A 103 -14.89 5.10 18.32
#